data_AF-A0A397XY57-F1
#
_entry.id   AF-A0A397XY57-F1
#
_cell.length_a   1.000
_cell.length_b   1.000
_cell.length_c   1.000
_cell.angle_alpha   90.00
_cell.angle_beta   90.00
_cell.angle_gamma   90.00
#
_symmetry.space_group_name_H-M   'P 1'
#
loop_
_entity.id
_entity.type
_entity.pdbx_description
1 polymer ?
#
loop_
_entity_poly.entity_id
_entity_poly.type
_entity_poly.pdbx_seq_one_letter_code
_entity_poly.pdbx_strand_id
1 'polypeptide(L)'
;PWSITINTLLSPRRNKIDSCLLRLAFQGSIYSLWRERNGRKHNNSWNSPAQLVRLLDRTIRNRISSLRGRNPEFSSLLMQRWLGKN
;
A
#
# COMPACT_ATOMS: atom_id res chain seq x y z
N PRO A 1 -7.85 -13.52 -13.56
CA PRO A 1 -6.87 -14.47 -12.98
C PRO A 1 -5.56 -13.76 -12.61
N TRP A 2 -4.79 -14.32 -11.68
CA TRP A 2 -3.55 -13.76 -11.13
C TRP A 2 -2.54 -13.22 -12.17
N SER A 3 -2.49 -13.84 -13.34
CA SER A 3 -1.64 -13.40 -14.47
C SER A 3 -1.93 -11.96 -14.91
N ILE A 4 -3.21 -11.54 -14.96
CA ILE A 4 -3.60 -10.17 -15.32
C ILE A 4 -3.09 -9.19 -14.26
N THR A 5 -3.24 -9.52 -12.97
CA THR A 5 -2.78 -8.68 -11.86
C THR A 5 -1.27 -8.48 -11.90
N ILE A 6 -0.51 -9.56 -12.09
CA ILE A 6 0.95 -9.51 -12.20
C ILE A 6 1.40 -8.73 -13.44
N ASN A 7 0.81 -9.00 -14.61
CA ASN A 7 1.11 -8.24 -15.83
C ASN A 7 0.80 -6.75 -15.68
N THR A 8 -0.26 -6.43 -14.95
CA THR A 8 -0.64 -5.04 -14.65
C THR A 8 0.39 -4.38 -13.72
N LEU A 9 0.85 -5.07 -12.67
CA LEU A 9 1.86 -4.58 -11.72
C LEU A 9 3.25 -4.39 -12.35
N LEU A 10 3.58 -5.22 -13.34
CA LEU A 10 4.85 -5.20 -14.06
C LEU A 10 4.82 -4.32 -15.32
N SER A 11 3.65 -3.85 -15.74
CA SER A 11 3.52 -3.05 -16.96
C SER A 11 4.39 -1.79 -16.92
N PRO A 12 5.28 -1.58 -17.91
CA PRO A 12 6.17 -0.42 -17.95
C PRO A 12 5.47 0.86 -18.41
N ARG A 13 4.18 0.79 -18.79
CA ARG A 13 3.43 1.92 -19.35
C ARG A 13 3.04 2.99 -18.33
N ARG A 14 3.15 2.71 -17.02
CA ARG A 14 2.86 3.70 -15.97
C ARG A 14 4.09 4.51 -15.60
N ASN A 15 3.87 5.77 -15.26
CA ASN A 15 4.92 6.57 -14.65
C ASN A 15 5.43 5.90 -13.35
N LYS A 16 6.66 6.26 -12.95
CA LYS A 16 7.36 5.61 -11.83
C LYS A 16 6.61 5.77 -10.50
N ILE A 17 5.94 6.90 -10.30
CA ILE A 17 5.19 7.23 -9.08
C ILE A 17 3.97 6.31 -8.94
N ASP A 18 3.10 6.26 -9.97
CA ASP A 18 1.89 5.43 -9.98
C ASP A 18 2.24 3.94 -9.91
N SER A 19 3.32 3.52 -10.57
CA SER A 19 3.81 2.14 -10.48
C SER A 19 4.26 1.78 -9.07
N CYS A 20 4.96 2.69 -8.39
CA CYS A 20 5.41 2.49 -7.01
C CYS A 20 4.21 2.44 -6.05
N LEU A 21 3.28 3.41 -6.14
CA LEU A 21 2.08 3.43 -5.31
C LEU A 21 1.21 2.19 -5.52
N LEU A 22 1.04 1.74 -6.77
CA LEU A 22 0.29 0.52 -7.06
C LEU A 22 0.93 -0.70 -6.37
N ARG A 23 2.25 -0.84 -6.44
CA ARG A 23 2.98 -1.92 -5.77
C ARG A 23 2.86 -1.83 -4.25
N LEU A 24 3.00 -0.64 -3.68
CA LEU A 24 2.84 -0.40 -2.24
C LEU A 24 1.42 -0.75 -1.76
N ALA A 25 0.39 -0.30 -2.49
CA ALA A 25 -0.99 -0.60 -2.17
C ALA A 25 -1.30 -2.08 -2.28
N PHE A 26 -0.76 -2.75 -3.31
CA PHE A 26 -0.92 -4.19 -3.49
C PHE A 26 -0.24 -4.99 -2.36
N GLN A 27 1.04 -4.73 -2.09
CA GLN A 27 1.78 -5.36 -1.00
C GLN A 27 1.14 -5.09 0.37
N GLY A 28 0.74 -3.84 0.62
CA GLY A 28 0.05 -3.44 1.84
C GLY A 28 -1.28 -4.16 2.01
N SER A 29 -2.05 -4.33 0.94
CA SER A 29 -3.34 -5.03 0.99
C SER A 29 -3.16 -6.50 1.37
N ILE A 30 -2.19 -7.19 0.75
CA ILE A 30 -1.86 -8.58 1.10
C ILE A 30 -1.44 -8.67 2.57
N TYR A 31 -0.55 -7.79 3.02
CA TYR A 31 -0.07 -7.78 4.40
C TYR A 31 -1.20 -7.52 5.40
N SER A 32 -2.07 -6.53 5.14
CA SER A 32 -3.21 -6.21 6.01
C SER A 32 -4.18 -7.39 6.14
N LEU A 33 -4.48 -8.07 5.05
CA LEU A 33 -5.34 -9.26 5.07
C LEU A 33 -4.71 -10.42 5.84
N TRP A 34 -3.43 -10.69 5.61
CA TRP A 34 -2.69 -11.71 6.34
C TRP A 34 -2.67 -11.40 7.85
N ARG A 35 -2.36 -10.15 8.21
CA ARG A 35 -2.32 -9.68 9.61
C ARG A 35 -3.68 -9.81 10.28
N GLU A 36 -4.76 -9.42 9.61
CA GLU A 36 -6.12 -9.55 10.13
C GLU A 36 -6.48 -11.02 10.39
N ARG A 37 -6.24 -11.90 9.42
CA ARG A 37 -6.54 -13.33 9.58
C ARG A 37 -5.76 -13.96 10.74
N ASN A 38 -4.49 -13.59 10.89
CA ASN A 38 -3.70 -14.06 12.03
C ASN A 38 -4.15 -13.45 13.36
N GLY A 39 -4.54 -12.18 13.37
CA GLY A 39 -5.09 -11.51 14.55
C GLY A 39 -6.39 -12.14 15.05
N ARG A 40 -7.28 -12.54 14.14
CA ARG A 40 -8.49 -13.30 14.49
C ARG A 40 -8.16 -14.66 15.10
N LYS A 41 -7.20 -15.38 14.51
CA LYS A 41 -6.80 -16.71 14.96
C LYS A 41 -6.13 -16.72 16.33
N HIS A 42 -5.27 -15.74 16.61
CA HIS A 42 -4.37 -15.79 17.78
C HIS A 42 -4.72 -14.76 18.87
N ASN A 43 -5.32 -13.63 18.51
CA ASN A 43 -5.49 -12.49 19.42
C ASN A 43 -6.97 -12.08 19.59
N ASN A 44 -7.92 -12.88 19.07
CA ASN A 44 -9.35 -12.60 19.03
C ASN A 44 -9.69 -11.15 18.59
N SER A 45 -8.86 -10.60 17.69
CA SER A 45 -8.99 -9.23 17.20
C SER A 45 -9.86 -9.22 15.96
N TRP A 46 -10.90 -8.38 15.98
CA TRP A 46 -11.84 -8.23 14.88
C TRP A 46 -11.78 -6.79 14.41
N ASN A 47 -11.12 -6.54 13.29
CA ASN A 47 -11.15 -5.22 12.66
C ASN A 47 -12.29 -5.18 11.64
N SER A 48 -13.05 -4.09 11.65
CA SER A 48 -14.00 -3.81 10.59
C SER A 48 -13.26 -3.53 9.27
N PRO A 49 -13.91 -3.75 8.11
CA PRO A 49 -13.31 -3.40 6.82
C PRO A 49 -12.82 -1.94 6.76
N ALA A 50 -13.57 -1.01 7.34
CA ALA A 50 -13.19 0.40 7.41
C ALA A 50 -11.91 0.63 8.24
N GLN A 51 -11.74 -0.09 9.36
CA GLN A 51 -10.51 -0.04 10.14
C GLN A 51 -9.31 -0.59 9.36
N LEU A 52 -9.50 -1.67 8.60
CA LEU A 52 -8.45 -2.23 7.75
C LEU A 52 -8.01 -1.27 6.63
N VAL A 53 -8.96 -0.57 6.01
CA VAL A 53 -8.66 0.47 5.00
C VAL A 53 -7.87 1.62 5.64
N ARG A 54 -8.28 2.10 6.81
CA ARG A 54 -7.53 3.15 7.55
C ARG A 54 -6.12 2.69 7.94
N LEU A 55 -5.97 1.44 8.37
CA LEU A 55 -4.68 0.87 8.72
C LEU A 55 -3.78 0.72 7.49
N LEU A 56 -4.36 0.32 6.35
CA LEU A 56 -3.66 0.24 5.08
C LEU A 56 -3.17 1.62 4.61
N ASP A 57 -4.05 2.63 4.61
CA ASP A 57 -3.67 4.01 4.28
C ASP A 57 -2.52 4.51 5.16
N ARG A 58 -2.61 4.29 6.49
CA ARG A 58 -1.52 4.62 7.41
C ARG A 58 -0.23 3.87 7.09
N THR A 59 -0.32 2.60 6.75
CA THR A 59 0.84 1.76 6.41
C THR A 59 1.52 2.28 5.14
N ILE A 60 0.76 2.65 4.12
CA ILE A 60 1.27 3.22 2.87
C ILE A 60 1.94 4.57 3.13
N ARG A 61 1.28 5.48 3.87
CA ARG A 61 1.87 6.78 4.25
C ARG A 61 3.17 6.61 5.04
N ASN A 62 3.19 5.72 6.03
CA ASN A 62 4.38 5.42 6.81
C ASN A 62 5.52 4.89 5.93
N ARG A 63 5.20 4.00 4.98
CA ARG A 63 6.20 3.46 4.06
C ARG A 63 6.75 4.55 3.15
N ILE A 64 5.91 5.43 2.61
CA ILE A 64 6.36 6.59 1.83
C ILE A 64 7.28 7.47 2.70
N SER A 65 6.87 7.86 3.90
CA SER A 65 7.69 8.67 4.82
C SER A 65 9.05 8.03 5.13
N SER A 66 9.11 6.70 5.25
CA SER A 66 10.39 6.00 5.47
C SER A 66 11.38 6.12 4.30
N LEU A 67 10.89 6.40 3.08
CA LEU A 67 11.74 6.61 1.91
C LEU A 67 12.39 8.00 1.89
N ARG A 68 11.86 8.95 2.68
CA ARG A 68 12.30 10.35 2.67
C ARG A 68 13.79 10.51 2.98
N GLY A 69 14.34 9.69 3.88
CA GLY A 69 15.76 9.72 4.21
C GLY A 69 16.69 9.31 3.05
N ARG A 70 16.19 8.50 2.10
CA ARG A 70 16.96 8.05 0.94
C ARG A 70 16.73 8.94 -0.28
N ASN A 71 15.49 9.38 -0.50
CA ASN A 71 15.14 10.26 -1.61
C ASN A 71 13.97 11.17 -1.21
N PRO A 72 14.26 12.38 -0.70
CA PRO A 72 13.23 13.28 -0.17
C PRO A 72 12.26 13.76 -1.25
N GLU A 73 12.76 14.12 -2.44
CA GLU A 73 11.94 14.57 -3.56
C GLU A 73 10.95 13.49 -4.02
N PHE A 74 11.45 12.26 -4.21
CA PHE A 74 10.60 11.15 -4.61
C PHE A 74 9.55 10.80 -3.55
N SER A 75 9.91 10.84 -2.27
CA SER A 75 8.97 10.65 -1.16
C SER A 75 7.88 11.73 -1.15
N SER A 76 8.25 12.99 -1.38
CA SER A 76 7.29 14.10 -1.44
C SER A 76 6.30 13.92 -2.60
N LEU A 77 6.79 13.58 -3.79
CA LEU A 77 5.95 13.32 -4.97
C LEU A 77 5.00 12.12 -4.74
N LEU A 78 5.48 11.04 -4.13
CA LEU A 78 4.64 9.90 -3.76
C LEU A 78 3.53 10.29 -2.78
N MET A 79 3.88 11.05 -1.73
CA MET A 79 2.91 11.48 -0.72
C MET A 79 1.86 12.41 -1.33
N GLN A 80 2.28 13.40 -2.12
CA GLN A 80 1.37 14.30 -2.83
C GLN A 80 0.43 13.52 -3.76
N ARG A 81 0.97 12.57 -4.54
CA ARG A 81 0.17 11.75 -5.44
C ARG A 81 -0.81 10.84 -4.70
N TRP A 82 -0.44 10.31 -3.54
CA TRP A 82 -1.30 9.48 -2.70
C TRP A 82 -2.44 10.28 -2.07
N LEU A 83 -2.14 11.47 -1.54
CA LEU A 83 -3.13 12.34 -0.89
C LEU A 83 -4.08 13.01 -1.89
N GLY A 84 -3.60 13.34 -3.10
CA GLY A 84 -4.41 13.96 -4.15
C GLY A 84 -5.43 13.03 -4.83
N LYS A 85 -5.62 11.81 -4.32
CA LYS A 85 -6.61 10.83 -4.78
C LYS A 85 -7.78 10.63 -3.81
N ASN A 86 -7.84 11.40 -2.72
CA ASN A 86 -8.94 11.40 -1.75
C ASN A 86 -9.88 12.58 -1.98
#